data_AF-A0A959EYV6-F1
#
_entry.id   AF-A0A959EYV6-F1
#
_cell.length_a   1.000
_cell.length_b   1.000
_cell.length_c   1.000
_cell.angle_alpha   90.00
_cell.angle_beta   90.00
_cell.angle_gamma   90.00
#
_symmetry.space_group_name_H-M   'P 1'
#
loop_
_entity.id
_entity.type
_entity.pdbx_description
1 polymer ?
#
loop_
_entity_poly.entity_id
_entity_poly.type
_entity_poly.pdbx_seq_one_letter_code
_entity_poly.pdbx_strand_id
1 'polypeptide(L)' 'MAAHSVHIFLLGPMGSGKSYCGRELARLLDFDFVDLDERIETGENRTIG' A
#
# COMPACT_ATOMS: atom_id res chain seq x y z
N MET A 1 22.19 -4.45 -16.45
CA MET A 1 22.11 -4.29 -14.98
C MET A 1 20.73 -4.73 -14.56
N ALA A 2 20.60 -5.67 -13.62
CA ALA A 2 19.28 -6.05 -13.11
C ALA A 2 18.73 -4.89 -12.28
N ALA A 3 17.51 -4.44 -12.60
CA ALA A 3 16.81 -3.49 -11.74
C ALA A 3 16.41 -4.22 -10.45
N HIS A 4 16.87 -3.72 -9.31
CA HIS A 4 16.37 -4.18 -8.02
C HIS A 4 15.09 -3.41 -7.69
N SER A 5 13.97 -4.13 -7.61
CA SER A 5 12.70 -3.56 -7.16
C SER A 5 12.68 -3.50 -5.64
N VAL A 6 12.43 -2.32 -5.08
CA VAL A 6 12.28 -2.10 -3.63
C VAL A 6 10.80 -1.94 -3.31
N HIS A 7 10.33 -2.60 -2.25
CA HIS A 7 8.98 -2.47 -1.74
C HIS A 7 9.01 -1.91 -0.32
N ILE A 8 8.10 -0.97 -0.03
CA ILE A 8 7.92 -0.37 1.29
C ILE A 8 6.56 -0.81 1.83
N PHE A 9 6.55 -1.39 3.03
CA PHE A 9 5.33 -1.82 3.71
C PHE A 9 5.05 -0.94 4.91
N LEU A 10 3.83 -0.40 5.00
CA LEU A 10 3.39 0.43 6.12
C LEU A 10 2.56 -0.42 7.09
N LEU A 11 3.07 -0.60 8.30
CA LEU A 11 2.43 -1.39 9.35
C LEU A 11 1.83 -0.48 10.43
N GLY A 12 0.79 -0.96 11.11
CA GLY A 12 0.13 -0.26 12.22
C GLY A 12 -1.38 -0.47 12.25
N PRO A 13 -2.05 -0.11 13.37
CA PRO A 13 -3.48 -0.34 13.56
C PRO A 13 -4.35 0.46 12.58
N MET A 14 -5.63 0.07 12.43
CA MET A 14 -6.62 0.84 11.66
C MET A 14 -6.70 2.28 12.21
N GLY A 15 -6.83 3.27 11.33
CA GLY A 15 -6.91 4.68 11.72
C GLY A 15 -5.56 5.35 12.04
N SER A 16 -4.43 4.64 12.02
CA SER A 16 -3.11 5.24 12.31
C SER A 16 -2.52 6.11 11.17
N GLY A 17 -3.31 6.42 10.13
CA GLY A 17 -2.89 7.28 9.02
C GLY A 17 -2.05 6.63 7.92
N LYS A 18 -1.90 5.29 7.90
CA LYS A 18 -1.04 4.57 6.94
C LYS A 18 -1.34 4.88 5.48
N SER A 19 -2.61 4.85 5.06
CA SER A 19 -2.97 5.13 3.67
C SER A 19 -2.73 6.60 3.29
N TYR A 20 -2.88 7.53 4.24
CA TYR A 20 -2.56 8.94 4.02
C TYR A 20 -1.04 9.14 3.83
N CYS A 21 -0.25 8.71 4.81
CA CYS A 21 1.21 8.84 4.74
C CYS A 21 1.80 8.06 3.56
N GLY A 22 1.24 6.90 3.23
CA GLY A 22 1.70 6.07 2.11
C GLY A 22 1.47 6.70 0.74
N ARG A 23 0.34 7.39 0.53
CA ARG A 23 0.12 8.14 -0.72
C ARG A 23 1.10 9.29 -0.88
N GLU A 24 1.35 10.05 0.20
CA GLU A 24 2.36 11.12 0.15
C GLU A 24 3.77 10.58 -0.04
N LEU A 25 4.13 9.49 0.64
CA LEU A 25 5.43 8.86 0.48
C LEU A 25 5.64 8.33 -0.94
N ALA A 26 4.63 7.67 -1.51
CA ALA A 26 4.65 7.17 -2.88
C ALA A 26 4.85 8.31 -3.89
N ARG A 27 4.14 9.43 -3.71
CA ARG A 27 4.32 10.64 -4.53
C ARG A 27 5.72 11.23 -4.42
N LEU A 28 6.32 11.25 -3.23
CA LEU A 28 7.66 11.80 -3.00
C LEU A 28 8.78 10.91 -3.56
N LEU A 29 8.56 9.59 -3.58
CA LEU A 29 9.56 8.61 -4.03
C LEU A 29 9.37 8.16 -5.48
N ASP A 30 8.33 8.63 -6.16
CA ASP A 30 7.91 8.16 -7.49
C ASP A 30 7.60 6.65 -7.51
N PHE A 31 6.85 6.21 -6.51
CA PHE A 31 6.40 4.83 -6.36
C PHE A 31 4.90 4.72 -6.64
N ASP A 32 4.46 3.55 -7.04
CA ASP A 32 3.04 3.21 -7.02
C ASP A 32 2.57 3.01 -5.57
N PHE A 33 1.44 3.61 -5.23
CA PHE A 33 0.74 3.31 -3.98
C PHE A 33 -0.20 2.13 -4.18
N VAL A 34 -0.09 1.10 -3.34
CA VAL A 34 -0.98 -0.07 -3.33
C VAL A 34 -1.68 -0.14 -1.98
N ASP A 35 -3.01 -0.08 -1.98
CA ASP A 35 -3.80 -0.44 -0.81
C ASP A 35 -3.99 -1.97 -0.78
N LEU A 36 -3.45 -2.61 0.25
CA LEU A 36 -3.46 -4.07 0.34
C LEU A 36 -4.85 -4.60 0.67
N ASP A 37 -5.64 -3.86 1.44
CA ASP A 37 -6.99 -4.28 1.82
C ASP A 37 -7.87 -4.33 0.56
N GLU A 38 -7.88 -3.27 -0.24
CA GLU A 38 -8.60 -3.20 -1.53
C GLU A 38 -8.19 -4.32 -2.50
N ARG A 39 -6.87 -4.59 -2.58
CA ARG A 39 -6.33 -5.64 -3.46
C ARG A 39 -6.77 -7.04 -3.03
N ILE A 40 -6.82 -7.32 -1.73
CA ILE A 40 -7.31 -8.60 -1.20
C ILE A 40 -8.82 -8.71 -1.44
N GLU A 41 -9.59 -7.68 -1.11
CA GLU A 41 -11.06 -7.71 -1.28
C GLU A 41 -11.47 -7.94 -2.75
N THR A 42 -10.77 -7.27 -3.67
CA THR A 42 -10.99 -7.44 -5.12
C THR A 42 -10.62 -8.85 -5.58
N GLY A 43 -9.53 -9.43 -5.04
CA GLY A 43 -9.07 -10.77 -5.38
C GLY A 43 -9.97 -11.88 -4.83
N GLU A 44 -10.50 -11.69 -3.63
CA GLU A 44 -11.36 -12.66 -2.93
C GLU A 44 -12.85 -12.47 -3.22
N ASN A 45 -13.22 -11.36 -3.88
CA ASN A 45 -14.60 -10.94 -4.11
C ASN A 45 -15.43 -10.91 -2.81
N ARG A 46 -14.81 -10.44 -1.73
CA ARG A 46 -15.33 -10.42 -0.37
C ARG A 46 -14.78 -9.21 0.38
N THR A 47 -15.58 -8.62 1.26
CA THR A 47 -15.11 -7.54 2.16
C THR A 47 -14.43 -8.12 3.40
N ILE A 48 -13.48 -7.40 3.98
CA ILE A 48 -12.77 -7.76 5.22
C ILE A 48 -13.53 -7.24 6.47
N GLY A 49 -14.65 -6.53 6.27
CA GLY A 49 -15.53 -5.98 7.32
C GLY A 49 -16.38 -7.02 8.07
#